data_AF-A0A2M8SBW7-F1
#
_entry.id   AF-A0A2M8SBW7-F1
#
_cell.length_a   1.000
_cell.length_b   1.000
_cell.length_c   1.000
_cell.angle_alpha   90.00
_cell.angle_beta   90.00
_cell.angle_gamma   90.00
#
_symmetry.space_group_name_H-M   'P 1'
#
loop_
_entity.id
_entity.type
_entity.pdbx_description
1 polymer ?
#
loop_
_entity_poly.entity_id
_entity_poly.type
_entity_poly.pdbx_seq_one_letter_code
_entity_poly.pdbx_strand_id
1 'polypeptide(L)'
;KLLVVQPLDKRLEPVGPMQVAVDVVMAGPGDLCVMVRSREAALALREHKFVPVDLALVGIVDELVVRPDGEFDFTMKKGDTKYT
;
A
#
# COMPACT_ATOMS: atom_id res chain seq x y z
N LYS A 1 -2.58 14.98 3.93
CA LYS A 1 -2.93 15.68 2.65
C LYS A 1 -3.95 14.82 1.89
N LEU A 2 -4.74 15.37 0.97
CA LEU A 2 -5.55 14.56 0.04
C LEU A 2 -4.88 14.55 -1.33
N LEU A 3 -4.75 13.37 -1.94
CA LEU A 3 -4.14 13.18 -3.25
C LEU A 3 -5.11 12.47 -4.19
N VAL A 4 -5.14 12.92 -5.44
CA VAL A 4 -5.75 12.14 -6.53
C VAL A 4 -4.75 11.07 -6.94
N VAL A 5 -5.17 9.82 -6.92
CA VAL A 5 -4.32 8.66 -7.19
C VAL A 5 -4.94 7.77 -8.26
N GLN A 6 -4.11 7.18 -9.12
CA GLN A 6 -4.51 6.20 -10.12
C GLN A 6 -4.18 4.80 -9.59
N PRO A 7 -5.17 3.93 -9.29
CA PRO A 7 -4.89 2.54 -8.96
C PRO A 7 -4.21 1.83 -10.14
N LEU A 8 -3.28 0.93 -9.85
CA LEU A 8 -2.51 0.18 -10.83
C LEU A 8 -2.63 -1.33 -10.61
N ASP A 9 -2.45 -2.12 -11.66
CA ASP A 9 -2.23 -3.56 -11.56
C ASP A 9 -0.76 -3.91 -11.27
N LYS A 10 -0.45 -5.21 -11.18
CA LYS A 10 0.91 -5.71 -10.94
C LYS A 10 1.92 -5.36 -12.05
N ARG A 11 1.48 -4.89 -13.21
CA ARG A 11 2.33 -4.44 -14.32
C ARG A 11 2.45 -2.90 -14.36
N LEU A 12 1.96 -2.21 -13.32
CA LEU A 12 1.89 -0.76 -13.25
C LEU A 12 0.95 -0.14 -14.30
N GLU A 13 -0.01 -0.91 -14.80
CA GLU A 13 -1.02 -0.40 -15.73
C GLU A 13 -2.22 0.17 -14.96
N PRO A 14 -2.79 1.30 -15.38
CA PRO A 14 -3.98 1.89 -14.76
C PRO A 14 -5.17 0.90 -14.69
N VAL A 15 -5.79 0.81 -13.51
CA VAL A 15 -7.01 0.03 -13.30
C VAL A 15 -8.10 0.91 -12.68
N GLY A 16 -9.23 0.97 -13.37
CA GLY A 16 -10.41 1.67 -12.88
C GLY A 16 -10.22 3.19 -12.81
N PRO A 17 -11.19 3.90 -12.20
CA PRO A 17 -11.14 5.36 -12.09
C PRO A 17 -10.11 5.81 -11.07
N MET A 18 -9.63 7.05 -11.25
CA MET A 18 -8.85 7.75 -10.22
C MET A 18 -9.67 7.93 -8.95
N GLN A 19 -8.98 7.91 -7.81
CA GLN A 19 -9.58 7.96 -6.47
C GLN A 19 -8.90 9.04 -5.63
N VAL A 20 -9.52 9.42 -4.52
CA VAL A 20 -8.93 10.36 -3.56
C VAL A 20 -8.43 9.57 -2.36
N ALA A 21 -7.14 9.62 -2.09
CA ALA A 21 -6.53 8.99 -0.93
C ALA A 21 -6.07 10.04 0.08
N VAL A 22 -6.16 9.72 1.37
CA VAL A 22 -5.41 10.46 2.38
C VAL A 22 -3.94 10.04 2.32
N ASP A 23 -3.06 11.03 2.28
CA ASP A 23 -1.62 10.85 2.33
C ASP A 23 -1.13 11.04 3.76
N VAL A 24 -0.54 9.96 4.31
CA VAL A 24 0.15 9.93 5.61
C VAL A 24 1.65 9.62 5.47
N VAL A 25 2.17 9.53 4.25
CA VAL A 25 3.57 9.16 3.95
C VAL A 25 4.33 10.24 3.18
N MET A 26 3.70 11.37 2.89
CA MET A 26 4.26 12.51 2.16
C MET A 26 4.58 12.17 0.69
N ALA A 27 3.67 11.45 0.03
CA ALA A 27 3.82 11.10 -1.38
C ALA A 27 3.76 12.33 -2.32
N GLY A 28 4.56 12.27 -3.38
CA GLY A 28 4.62 13.22 -4.49
C GLY A 28 4.06 12.66 -5.80
N PRO A 29 3.90 13.51 -6.82
CA PRO A 29 3.54 13.06 -8.16
C PRO A 29 4.59 12.11 -8.73
N GLY A 30 4.16 10.95 -9.22
CA GLY A 30 5.04 9.92 -9.79
C GLY A 30 5.48 8.85 -8.80
N ASP A 31 5.22 9.03 -7.50
CA ASP A 31 5.53 7.99 -6.51
C ASP A 31 4.59 6.79 -6.68
N LEU A 32 5.16 5.59 -6.62
CA LEU A 32 4.40 4.35 -6.46
C LEU A 32 4.11 4.15 -4.98
N CYS A 33 2.84 4.02 -4.61
CA CYS A 33 2.43 3.94 -3.21
C CYS A 33 1.63 2.68 -2.91
N VAL A 34 1.77 2.20 -1.67
CA VAL A 34 0.90 1.17 -1.10
C VAL A 34 -0.37 1.83 -0.58
N MET A 35 -1.51 1.31 -1.00
CA MET A 35 -2.84 1.78 -0.58
C MET A 35 -3.50 0.79 0.37
N VAL A 36 -4.20 1.29 1.38
CA VAL A 36 -5.12 0.51 2.20
C VAL A 36 -6.54 1.07 2.05
N ARG A 37 -7.56 0.22 2.06
CA ARG A 37 -8.96 0.59 1.82
C ARG A 37 -9.87 0.30 3.00
N SER A 38 -11.12 0.76 2.92
CA SER A 38 -12.19 0.45 3.89
C SER A 38 -11.83 0.94 5.30
N ARG A 39 -12.27 0.23 6.33
CA ARG A 39 -12.07 0.56 7.74
C ARG A 39 -10.59 0.76 8.11
N GLU A 40 -9.71 0.01 7.46
CA GLU A 40 -8.27 0.01 7.71
C GLU A 40 -7.61 1.34 7.32
N ALA A 41 -8.20 2.09 6.38
CA ALA A 41 -7.70 3.39 5.97
C ALA A 41 -7.76 4.43 7.10
N ALA A 42 -8.84 4.44 7.89
CA ALA A 42 -8.94 5.31 9.06
C ALA A 42 -7.87 4.99 10.14
N LEU A 43 -7.37 3.74 10.20
CA LEU A 43 -6.34 3.34 11.15
C LEU A 43 -4.95 3.89 10.80
N ALA A 44 -4.73 4.27 9.54
CA ALA A 44 -3.49 4.91 9.10
C ALA A 44 -3.29 6.31 9.72
N LEU A 45 -4.38 6.94 10.18
CA LEU A 45 -4.36 8.25 10.84
C LEU A 45 -4.08 8.08 12.33
N ARG A 46 -2.87 8.45 12.76
CA ARG A 46 -2.37 8.24 14.14
C ARG A 46 -3.23 8.91 15.21
N GLU A 47 -3.62 10.16 14.97
CA GLU A 47 -4.33 11.00 15.94
C GLU A 47 -5.85 10.79 15.89
N HIS A 48 -6.41 10.49 14.71
CA HIS A 48 -7.85 10.44 14.49
C HIS A 48 -8.27 9.15 13.77
N LYS A 49 -8.58 8.10 14.55
CA LYS A 49 -8.93 6.77 14.04
C LYS A 49 -10.43 6.56 13.74
N PHE A 50 -11.27 7.50 14.16
CA PHE A 50 -12.73 7.48 13.95
C PHE A 50 -13.14 8.55 12.94
N VAL A 51 -12.47 8.59 11.79
CA VAL A 51 -12.79 9.50 10.69
C VAL A 51 -13.35 8.72 9.49
N PRO A 52 -14.22 9.33 8.67
CA PRO A 52 -14.80 8.69 7.49
C PRO A 52 -13.77 8.66 6.34
N VAL A 53 -12.70 7.90 6.51
CA VAL A 53 -11.64 7.70 5.50
C VAL A 53 -11.62 6.23 5.11
N ASP A 54 -11.73 5.97 3.81
CA ASP A 54 -11.83 4.64 3.21
C ASP A 54 -10.70 4.33 2.21
N LEU A 55 -9.76 5.27 1.99
CA LEU A 55 -8.55 5.08 1.18
C LEU A 55 -7.39 5.90 1.76
N ALA A 56 -6.26 5.24 2.06
CA ALA A 56 -5.06 5.88 2.57
C ALA A 56 -3.78 5.34 1.92
N LEU A 57 -2.80 6.22 1.69
CA LEU A 57 -1.44 5.87 1.28
C LEU A 57 -0.61 5.59 2.52
N VAL A 58 -0.12 4.35 2.67
CA VAL A 58 0.55 3.87 3.89
C VAL A 58 2.04 3.57 3.71
N GLY A 59 2.53 3.60 2.48
CA GLY A 59 3.94 3.41 2.16
C GLY A 59 4.28 3.90 0.76
N ILE A 60 5.54 4.27 0.56
CA ILE A 60 6.13 4.51 -0.76
C ILE A 60 6.89 3.24 -1.13
N VAL A 61 6.76 2.80 -2.37
CA VAL A 61 7.42 1.60 -2.89
C VAL A 61 8.78 1.97 -3.46
N ASP A 62 9.84 1.44 -2.86
CA ASP A 62 11.20 1.62 -3.37
C ASP A 62 11.46 0.73 -4.59
N GLU A 63 11.00 -0.52 -4.56
CA GLU A 63 11.21 -1.49 -5.64
C GLU A 63 10.00 -2.42 -5.80
N LEU A 64 9.64 -2.73 -7.05
CA LEU A 64 8.62 -3.71 -7.42
C LEU A 64 9.26 -4.81 -8.28
N VAL A 65 9.29 -6.04 -7.75
CA VAL A 65 9.75 -7.22 -8.48
C VAL A 65 8.60 -8.19 -8.66
N VAL A 66 8.24 -8.47 -9.91
CA VAL A 66 7.22 -9.46 -10.26
C VAL A 66 7.92 -10.72 -10.78
N ARG A 67 7.70 -11.85 -10.12
CA ARG A 67 8.23 -13.16 -10.55
C ARG A 67 7.08 -14.16 -10.72
N PRO A 68 7.25 -15.16 -11.59
CA PRO A 68 6.30 -16.26 -11.72
C PRO A 68 6.10 -17.04 -10.42
N ASP A 69 4.93 -17.65 -10.29
CA ASP A 69 4.65 -18.57 -9.20
C ASP A 69 5.62 -19.77 -9.25
N GLY A 70 6.18 -20.14 -8.10
CA GLY A 70 7.16 -21.24 -7.97
C GLY A 70 8.63 -20.81 -8.03
N GLU A 71 8.94 -19.56 -8.38
CA GLU A 71 10.31 -19.03 -8.33
C GLU A 71 10.75 -18.53 -6.94
N PHE A 72 9.79 -18.36 -6.03
CA PHE A 72 10.05 -17.96 -4.65
C PHE A 72 10.22 -19.21 -3.78
N ASP A 73 11.36 -19.31 -3.10
CA ASP A 73 11.54 -20.27 -2.01
C ASP A 73 10.89 -19.71 -0.74
N PHE A 74 9.68 -20.17 -0.45
CA PHE A 74 8.94 -19.82 0.78
C PHE A 74 9.31 -20.72 1.97
N THR A 75 10.31 -21.59 1.84
CA THR A 75 10.74 -22.46 2.93
C THR A 75 11.35 -21.61 4.04
N MET A 76 10.66 -21.53 5.18
CA MET A 76 11.25 -20.90 6.37
C MET A 76 12.51 -21.67 6.77
N LYS A 77 13.64 -20.97 6.86
CA LYS A 77 14.90 -21.58 7.29
C LYS A 77 14.77 -21.98 8.76
N LYS A 78 15.30 -23.16 9.10
CA LYS A 78 15.32 -23.65 10.48
C LYS A 78 16.03 -22.63 11.38
N GLY A 79 15.33 -22.11 12.39
CA GLY A 79 15.84 -21.11 13.33
C GLY A 79 15.12 -19.75 13.28
N ASP A 80 14.34 -19.49 12.24
CA ASP A 80 13.56 -18.25 12.11
C ASP A 80 12.19 -18.41 12.78
N THR A 81 12.16 -18.39 14.11
CA THR A 81 10.91 -18.20 14.88
C THR A 81 11.00 -16.87 15.61
N LYS A 82 10.43 -15.80 15.06
CA LYS A 82 10.18 -14.56 15.81
C LYS A 82 8.69 -14.39 16.05
N TYR A 83 8.26 -14.87 17.21
CA TYR A 83 7.07 -14.38 17.90
C TYR A 83 7.51 -13.94 19.29
N THR A 84 7.54 -12.63 19.53
CA THR A 84 7.51 -12.01 20.86
C THR A 84 6.69 -10.74 20.73
#